data_AF-A0A8X7BCV1-F1
#
_entry.id   AF-A0A8X7BCV1-F1
#
_cell.length_a   1.000
_cell.length_b   1.000
_cell.length_c   1.000
_cell.angle_alpha   90.00
_cell.angle_beta   90.00
_cell.angle_gamma   90.00
#
_symmetry.space_group_name_H-M   'P 1'
#
loop_
_entity.id
_entity.type
_entity.pdbx_description
1 polymer ?
#
loop_
_entity_poly.entity_id
_entity_poly.type
_entity_poly.pdbx_seq_one_letter_code
_entity_poly.pdbx_strand_id
1 'polypeptide(L)'
;MVSTITHSKSTRTADVRVWGAIAYDSRSTLIVMHGTLTDQRYVDDILRPHVGPFLNGLPGAIFQQDNARPHTALVAQDFIRYFKTLPWPTRTLKSTCGII
;
A
#
# COMPACT_ATOMS: atom_id res chain seq x y z
N MET A 1 -3.81 -2.42 8.60
CA MET A 1 -2.35 -2.46 8.35
C MET A 1 -2.18 -2.85 6.89
N VAL A 2 -1.53 -2.01 6.07
CA VAL A 2 -1.35 -2.28 4.62
C VAL A 2 0.06 -2.80 4.41
N SER A 3 0.21 -3.92 3.70
CA SER A 3 1.50 -4.55 3.44
C SER A 3 1.64 -4.80 1.95
N THR A 4 2.61 -4.12 1.32
CA THR A 4 3.09 -4.49 -0.01
C THR A 4 3.95 -5.74 0.13
N ILE A 5 3.55 -6.85 -0.51
CA ILE A 5 4.31 -8.11 -0.50
C ILE A 5 5.04 -8.21 -1.83
N THR A 6 6.37 -8.17 -1.77
CA THR A 6 7.25 -8.54 -2.89
C THR A 6 7.81 -9.92 -2.60
N HIS A 7 7.50 -10.92 -3.43
CA HIS A 7 8.07 -12.26 -3.31
C HIS A 7 9.10 -12.49 -4.42
N SER A 8 10.39 -12.51 -4.08
CA SER A 8 11.45 -12.88 -5.02
C SER A 8 12.05 -14.24 -4.65
N LYS A 9 12.04 -15.18 -5.61
CA LYS A 9 12.81 -16.41 -5.55
C LYS A 9 13.99 -16.26 -6.50
N SER A 10 15.20 -16.27 -5.95
CA SER A 10 16.44 -16.05 -6.69
C SER A 10 16.77 -17.25 -7.59
N THR A 11 16.45 -17.16 -8.88
CA THR A 11 17.24 -17.64 -10.05
C THR A 11 16.53 -17.19 -11.34
N ARG A 12 17.00 -16.10 -11.99
CA ARG A 12 16.53 -15.55 -13.30
C ARG A 12 15.00 -15.59 -13.56
N THR A 13 14.19 -15.05 -12.67
CA THR A 13 12.72 -15.04 -12.79
C THR A 13 12.15 -13.63 -12.62
N ALA A 14 11.09 -13.32 -13.37
CA ALA A 14 10.34 -12.08 -13.26
C ALA A 14 9.90 -11.86 -11.79
N ASP A 15 10.19 -10.68 -11.25
CA ASP A 15 9.72 -10.24 -9.93
C ASP A 15 8.22 -9.89 -10.02
N VAL A 16 7.40 -10.57 -9.23
CA VAL A 16 5.96 -10.26 -9.12
C VAL A 16 5.76 -9.41 -7.87
N ARG A 17 5.30 -8.18 -8.09
CA ARG A 17 5.00 -7.23 -7.01
C ARG A 17 3.51 -7.19 -6.78
N VAL A 18 3.09 -7.24 -5.52
CA VAL A 18 1.67 -7.28 -5.17
C VAL A 18 1.38 -6.24 -4.10
N TRP A 19 0.22 -5.59 -4.22
CA TRP A 19 -0.31 -4.69 -3.21
C TRP A 19 -1.57 -5.30 -2.57
N GLY A 20 -1.74 -5.12 -1.26
CA GLY A 20 -2.96 -5.51 -0.56
C GLY A 20 -3.11 -4.79 0.78
N ALA A 21 -4.37 -4.64 1.22
CA ALA A 21 -4.73 -4.11 2.52
C ALA A 21 -5.43 -5.16 3.38
N ILE A 22 -5.13 -5.15 4.68
CA ILE A 22 -5.75 -6.02 5.68
C ILE A 22 -6.28 -5.18 6.84
N ALA A 23 -7.45 -5.55 7.32
CA ALA A 23 -8.07 -5.08 8.55
C ALA A 23 -8.42 -6.28 9.43
N TYR A 24 -8.96 -6.04 10.63
CA TYR A 24 -9.17 -7.08 11.65
C TYR A 24 -10.03 -8.26 11.16
N ASP A 25 -11.14 -7.96 10.48
CA ASP A 25 -12.14 -8.92 10.00
C ASP A 25 -12.29 -8.96 8.47
N SER A 26 -11.42 -8.24 7.76
CA SER A 26 -11.56 -8.04 6.32
C SER A 26 -10.23 -7.83 5.61
N ARG A 27 -10.23 -8.04 4.29
CA ARG A 27 -9.06 -7.86 3.42
C ARG A 27 -9.48 -7.34 2.06
N SER A 28 -8.60 -6.58 1.42
CA SER A 28 -8.79 -6.20 0.02
C SER A 28 -8.47 -7.37 -0.92
N THR A 29 -8.84 -7.23 -2.19
CA THR A 29 -8.22 -8.01 -3.26
C THR A 29 -6.73 -7.70 -3.35
N LEU A 30 -5.94 -8.69 -3.77
CA LEU A 30 -4.52 -8.49 -4.09
C LEU A 30 -4.37 -7.93 -5.50
N ILE A 31 -3.57 -6.89 -5.65
CA ILE A 31 -3.34 -6.19 -6.91
C ILE A 31 -1.94 -6.55 -7.40
N VAL A 32 -1.84 -7.20 -8.56
CA VAL A 32 -0.55 -7.47 -9.19
C VAL A 32 -0.06 -6.21 -9.90
N MET A 33 1.09 -5.70 -9.48
CA MET A 33 1.72 -4.53 -10.06
C MET A 33 2.73 -4.95 -11.12
N HIS A 34 2.48 -4.53 -12.35
CA HIS A 34 3.42 -4.71 -13.45
C HIS A 34 4.38 -3.53 -13.56
N GLY A 35 5.68 -3.80 -13.50
CA GLY A 35 6.73 -2.79 -13.60
C GLY A 35 6.92 -1.98 -12.32
N THR A 36 7.53 -0.79 -12.45
CA THR A 36 7.80 0.11 -11.32
C THR A 36 6.54 0.89 -10.96
N LEU A 37 6.20 0.91 -9.66
CA LEU A 37 5.13 1.74 -9.13
C LEU A 37 5.60 3.19 -9.10
N THR A 38 4.97 4.04 -9.91
CA THR A 38 5.21 5.48 -9.91
C THR A 38 4.20 6.19 -8.99
N ASP A 39 4.51 7.44 -8.64
CA ASP A 39 3.66 8.28 -7.80
C ASP A 39 2.21 8.37 -8.34
N GLN A 40 2.04 8.57 -9.64
CA GLN A 40 0.73 8.65 -10.30
C GLN A 40 0.04 7.28 -10.36
N ARG A 41 0.77 6.22 -10.69
CA ARG A 41 0.21 4.86 -10.74
C ARG A 41 -0.23 4.37 -9.37
N TYR A 42 0.41 4.82 -8.30
CA TYR A 42 -0.08 4.51 -6.95
C TYR A 42 -1.49 5.07 -6.74
N VAL A 43 -1.78 6.26 -7.23
CA VAL A 43 -3.11 6.86 -7.10
C VAL A 43 -4.12 6.17 -8.02
N ASP A 44 -3.76 5.99 -9.29
CA ASP A 44 -4.67 5.53 -10.33
C ASP A 44 -4.92 4.02 -10.30
N ASP A 45 -3.90 3.23 -10.00
CA ASP A 45 -3.97 1.77 -10.02
C ASP A 45 -4.30 1.19 -8.63
N ILE A 46 -4.08 1.93 -7.53
CA ILE A 46 -4.21 1.40 -6.16
C ILE A 46 -5.16 2.24 -5.30
N LEU A 47 -4.86 3.51 -5.07
CA LEU A 47 -5.59 4.30 -4.07
C LEU A 47 -7.05 4.51 -4.46
N ARG A 48 -7.30 5.06 -5.64
CA ARG A 48 -8.65 5.41 -6.09
C ARG A 48 -9.53 4.17 -6.33
N PRO A 49 -9.09 3.13 -7.07
CA PRO A 49 -9.95 1.97 -7.34
C PRO A 49 -10.09 0.98 -6.18
N HIS A 50 -9.11 0.90 -5.26
CA HIS A 50 -9.09 -0.17 -4.26
C HIS A 50 -9.06 0.33 -2.81
N VAL A 51 -8.15 1.25 -2.46
CA VAL A 51 -8.04 1.75 -1.07
C VAL A 51 -9.27 2.55 -0.66
N GLY A 52 -9.69 3.51 -1.49
CA GLY A 52 -10.81 4.38 -1.19
C GLY A 52 -12.10 3.59 -0.90
N PRO A 53 -12.55 2.73 -1.82
CA PRO A 53 -13.72 1.87 -1.58
C PRO A 53 -13.57 0.96 -0.36
N PHE A 54 -12.40 0.36 -0.16
CA PHE A 54 -12.15 -0.52 0.98
C PHE A 54 -12.26 0.22 2.31
N LEU A 55 -11.67 1.41 2.44
CA LEU A 55 -11.76 2.23 3.64
C LEU A 55 -13.16 2.80 3.87
N ASN A 56 -13.86 3.20 2.81
CA ASN A 56 -15.25 3.66 2.92
C ASN A 56 -16.19 2.56 3.42
N GLY A 57 -15.86 1.29 3.15
CA GLY A 57 -16.57 0.12 3.69
C GLY A 57 -16.24 -0.23 5.14
N LEU A 58 -15.26 0.44 5.76
CA LEU A 58 -14.78 0.16 7.12
C LEU A 58 -14.91 1.40 8.02
N PRO A 59 -16.10 1.64 8.61
CA PRO A 59 -16.33 2.79 9.47
C PRO A 59 -15.32 2.86 10.63
N GLY A 60 -14.67 4.00 10.77
CA GLY A 60 -13.69 4.24 11.83
C GLY A 60 -12.29 3.65 11.58
N ALA A 61 -12.05 3.04 10.41
CA ALA A 61 -10.72 2.53 10.07
C ALA A 61 -9.66 3.65 10.05
N ILE A 62 -8.45 3.27 10.46
CA ILE A 62 -7.25 4.10 10.39
C ILE A 62 -6.31 3.48 9.36
N PHE A 63 -6.01 4.24 8.30
CA PHE A 63 -5.12 3.84 7.24
C PHE A 63 -3.66 3.99 7.65
N GLN A 64 -2.85 2.98 7.39
CA GLN A 64 -1.42 2.99 7.66
C GLN A 64 -0.67 2.38 6.47
N GLN A 65 0.34 3.08 5.98
CA GLN A 65 1.25 2.66 4.92
C GLN A 65 2.68 3.04 5.30
N ASP A 66 3.68 2.45 4.66
CA ASP A 66 5.07 2.85 4.86
C ASP A 66 5.39 4.20 4.17
N ASN A 67 6.62 4.69 4.39
CA ASN A 67 7.10 5.95 3.83
C ASN A 67 7.80 5.78 2.47
N ALA A 68 7.42 4.79 1.65
CA ALA A 68 7.97 4.65 0.29
C ALA A 68 7.65 5.89 -0.57
N ARG A 69 8.55 6.23 -1.52
CA ARG A 69 8.45 7.47 -2.30
C ARG A 69 7.07 7.69 -2.97
N PRO A 70 6.45 6.69 -3.64
CA PRO A 70 5.11 6.87 -4.21
C PRO A 70 4.03 7.13 -3.17
N HIS A 71 4.19 6.62 -1.94
CA HIS A 71 3.24 6.78 -0.84
C HIS A 71 3.33 8.17 -0.20
N THR A 72 4.51 8.78 -0.21
CA THR A 72 4.76 10.13 0.32
C THR A 72 4.63 11.23 -0.73
N ALA A 73 4.44 10.88 -2.00
CA ALA A 73 4.28 11.85 -3.08
C ALA A 73 3.03 12.71 -2.86
N LEU A 74 3.10 13.98 -3.28
CA LEU A 74 2.00 14.95 -3.09
C LEU A 74 0.67 14.43 -3.63
N VAL A 75 0.68 13.85 -4.83
CA VAL A 75 -0.52 13.29 -5.47
C VAL A 75 -1.17 12.16 -4.65
N ALA A 76 -0.36 11.36 -3.95
CA ALA A 76 -0.86 10.32 -3.05
C ALA A 76 -1.41 10.94 -1.76
N GLN A 77 -0.71 11.92 -1.18
CA GLN A 77 -1.15 12.62 0.02
C GLN A 77 -2.46 13.40 -0.20
N ASP A 78 -2.64 13.99 -1.40
CA ASP A 78 -3.87 14.68 -1.78
C ASP A 78 -5.09 13.74 -1.78
N PHE A 79 -4.91 12.48 -2.15
CA PHE A 79 -5.95 11.47 -2.03
C PHE A 79 -6.14 11.01 -0.58
N ILE A 80 -5.04 10.77 0.13
CA ILE A 80 -5.06 10.16 1.47
C ILE A 80 -5.59 11.12 2.53
N ARG A 81 -5.50 12.45 2.33
CA ARG A 81 -5.96 13.46 3.30
C ARG A 81 -7.43 13.34 3.70
N TYR A 82 -8.25 12.64 2.92
CA TYR A 82 -9.66 12.40 3.20
C TYR A 82 -9.89 11.25 4.20
N PHE A 83 -8.85 10.47 4.52
CA PHE A 83 -8.90 9.34 5.44
C PHE A 83 -8.12 9.62 6.72
N LYS A 84 -8.51 8.98 7.83
CA LYS A 84 -7.70 8.98 9.05
C LYS A 84 -6.45 8.15 8.82
N THR A 85 -5.28 8.71 9.10
CA THR A 85 -4.00 8.03 8.92
C THR A 85 -3.23 7.87 10.22
N LEU A 86 -2.48 6.78 10.32
CA LEU A 86 -1.48 6.57 11.36
C LEU A 86 -0.08 6.78 10.73
N PRO A 87 0.74 7.72 11.25
CA PRO A 87 2.08 7.93 10.72
C PRO A 87 2.94 6.68 10.90
N TRP A 88 3.73 6.34 9.88
CA TRP A 88 4.74 5.30 9.98
C TRP A 88 6.03 5.88 10.57
N PRO A 89 6.63 5.24 11.59
CA PRO A 89 7.84 5.77 12.22
C PRO A 89 8.99 5.86 11.22
N THR A 90 9.65 7.01 11.17
CA THR A 90 10.80 7.25 10.30
C THR A 90 12.00 6.46 10.81
N ARG A 91 12.59 5.62 9.96
CA ARG A 91 13.81 4.82 10.22
C ARG A 91 13.62 3.66 11.21
N THR A 92 13.03 2.58 10.71
CA THR A 92 13.50 1.22 11.04
C THR A 92 14.08 0.62 9.76
N LEU A 93 15.27 0.02 9.82
CA LEU A 93 16.03 -0.54 8.68
C LEU A 93 15.37 -1.79 8.06
N LYS A 94 14.04 -1.88 8.06
CA LYS A 94 13.30 -2.94 7.39
C LYS A 94 12.33 -2.31 6.40
N SER A 95 12.84 -2.02 5.21
CA SER A 95 12.04 -2.02 3.97
C SER A 95 11.61 -3.45 3.58
N THR A 96 11.83 -4.44 4.44
CA THR A 96 11.29 -5.79 4.33
C THR A 96 10.01 -5.88 5.13
N CYS A 97 8.89 -5.93 4.39
CA CYS A 97 7.70 -6.72 4.67
C CYS A 97 7.67 -7.36 6.07
N GLY A 98 7.24 -6.60 7.07
CA GLY A 98 7.06 -7.07 8.43
C GLY A 98 5.62 -7.45 8.66
N ILE A 99 5.31 -8.74 8.52
CA ILE A 99 4.12 -9.37 9.09
C ILE A 99 4.22 -9.21 10.62
N ILE A 100 3.16 -8.69 11.23
CA ILE A 100 2.70 -9.11 12.56
C ILE A 100 1.28 -9.62 12.39
#